data_AF-T1DIP2-F1
#
_entry.id   AF-T1DIP2-F1
#
_cell.length_a   1.000
_cell.length_b   1.000
_cell.length_c   1.000
_cell.angle_alpha   90.00
_cell.angle_beta   90.00
_cell.angle_gamma   90.00
#
_symmetry.space_group_name_H-M   'P 1'
#
loop_
_entity.id
_entity.type
_entity.pdbx_description
1 polymer ?
#
loop_
_entity_poly.entity_id
_entity_poly.type
_entity_poly.pdbx_seq_one_letter_code
_entity_poly.pdbx_strand_id
1 'polypeptide(L)' 'AGVSVVYFNLLPLPNLVPKDKALSHLFETFHQTLNWTLLVLVLGHVAAAFKHQFIDRDHLMDRMRP' A
#
# COMPACT_ATOMS: atom_id res chain seq x y z
N ALA A 1 15.83 5.90 12.89
CA ALA A 1 16.70 4.87 12.27
C ALA A 1 17.18 3.85 13.30
N GLY A 2 17.11 2.55 12.99
CA GLY A 2 17.72 1.48 13.80
C GLY A 2 16.81 0.76 14.79
N VAL A 3 15.49 0.81 14.59
CA VAL A 3 14.50 0.01 15.34
C VAL A 3 14.39 -1.36 14.68
N SER A 4 14.44 -2.43 15.47
CA SER A 4 14.24 -3.79 14.95
C SER A 4 12.77 -3.98 14.55
N VAL A 5 12.55 -4.40 13.30
CA VAL A 5 11.22 -4.78 12.83
C VAL A 5 10.92 -6.19 13.31
N VAL A 6 9.91 -6.34 14.17
CA VAL A 6 9.49 -7.67 14.65
C VAL A 6 8.31 -8.15 13.82
N TYR A 7 8.56 -9.18 13.01
CA TYR A 7 7.55 -9.80 12.17
C TYR A 7 6.60 -10.65 13.01
N PHE A 8 5.30 -10.38 12.86
CA PHE A 8 4.20 -10.99 13.65
C PHE A 8 4.41 -10.96 15.16
N ASN A 9 5.21 -10.03 15.68
CA ASN A 9 5.63 -9.99 17.09
C ASN A 9 6.35 -11.28 17.57
N LEU A 10 6.84 -12.10 16.65
CA LEU A 10 7.49 -13.40 16.92
C LEU A 10 8.95 -13.41 16.45
N LEU A 11 9.24 -12.83 15.29
CA LEU A 11 10.55 -12.95 14.63
C LEU A 11 11.18 -11.56 14.45
N PRO A 12 12.20 -11.18 15.24
CA PRO A 12 12.95 -9.97 14.99
C PRO A 12 13.74 -10.11 13.69
N LEU A 13 13.44 -9.27 12.70
CA LEU A 13 14.14 -9.30 11.42
C LEU A 13 15.54 -8.70 11.57
N PRO A 14 16.55 -9.29 10.89
CA PRO A 14 17.88 -8.73 10.85
C PRO A 14 17.84 -7.37 10.14
N ASN A 15 18.66 -6.43 10.61
CA ASN A 15 18.83 -5.16 9.91
C ASN A 15 19.54 -5.40 8.59
N LEU A 16 18.81 -5.29 7.48
CA LEU A 16 19.34 -5.49 6.14
C LEU A 16 20.21 -4.32 5.65
N VAL A 17 20.11 -3.17 6.31
CA VAL A 17 20.76 -1.92 5.91
C VAL A 17 21.45 -1.29 7.13
N PRO A 18 22.65 -0.71 6.97
CA PRO A 18 23.33 0.03 8.04
C PRO A 18 22.50 1.20 8.55
N LYS A 19 22.75 1.62 9.79
CA LYS A 19 22.10 2.82 10.36
C LYS A 19 22.66 4.07 9.69
N ASP A 20 21.86 4.66 8.79
CA ASP A 20 22.18 5.91 8.10
C ASP A 20 20.99 6.88 8.16
N LYS A 21 21.26 8.16 8.52
CA LYS A 21 20.21 9.17 8.71
C LYS A 21 19.65 9.68 7.37
N ALA A 22 20.49 9.86 6.35
CA ALA A 22 20.06 10.34 5.05
C ALA A 22 19.17 9.29 4.36
N LEU A 23 19.58 8.02 4.44
CA LEU A 23 18.82 6.90 3.89
C LEU A 23 17.49 6.69 4.62
N SER A 24 17.46 6.88 5.95
CA SER A 24 16.22 6.85 6.73
C SER A 24 15.21 7.90 6.27
N HIS A 25 15.67 9.14 6.05
CA HIS A 25 14.79 10.22 5.57
C HIS A 25 14.31 9.96 4.15
N LEU A 26 15.17 9.43 3.28
CA LEU A 26 14.79 9.03 1.93
C LEU A 26 13.67 7.98 1.95
N PHE A 27 13.85 6.88 2.69
CA PHE A 27 12.84 5.83 2.76
C PHE A 27 11.54 6.29 3.41
N GLU A 28 11.60 7.17 4.40
CA GLU A 28 10.40 7.77 4.99
C GLU A 28 9.59 8.55 3.95
N THR A 29 10.22 9.47 3.21
CA THR A 29 9.57 10.26 2.16
C THR A 29 9.00 9.36 1.06
N PHE A 30 9.75 8.37 0.60
CA PHE A 30 9.28 7.43 -0.41
C PHE A 30 8.09 6.62 0.09
N HIS A 31 8.16 6.08 1.31
CA HIS A 31 7.08 5.27 1.86
C HIS A 31 5.79 6.09 2.05
N GLN A 32 5.90 7.32 2.56
CA GLN A 32 4.75 8.22 2.68
C GLN A 32 4.14 8.55 1.31
N THR A 33 4.98 8.86 0.32
CA THR A 33 4.52 9.17 -1.04
C THR A 33 3.80 7.99 -1.66
N LEU A 34 4.41 6.79 -1.61
CA LEU A 34 3.82 5.56 -2.12
C LEU A 34 2.50 5.23 -1.42
N ASN A 35 2.40 5.46 -0.12
CA ASN A 35 1.17 5.22 0.63
C ASN A 35 0.02 6.13 0.15
N TRP A 36 0.27 7.44 -0.01
CA TRP A 36 -0.72 8.35 -0.57
C TRP A 36 -1.11 8.02 -2.01
N THR A 37 -0.13 7.66 -2.85
CA THR A 37 -0.40 7.22 -4.23
C THR A 37 -1.26 5.96 -4.24
N LEU A 38 -0.93 4.95 -3.42
CA LEU A 38 -1.70 3.72 -3.31
C LEU A 38 -3.13 4.00 -2.85
N LEU A 39 -3.30 4.87 -1.85
CA LEU A 39 -4.62 5.26 -1.35
C LEU A 39 -5.49 5.86 -2.46
N VAL A 40 -4.95 6.80 -3.24
CA VAL A 40 -5.65 7.42 -4.37
C VAL A 40 -6.03 6.37 -5.41
N LEU A 41 -5.12 5.45 -5.74
CA LEU A 41 -5.38 4.38 -6.71
C LEU A 41 -6.48 3.43 -6.22
N VAL A 42 -6.46 3.04 -4.94
CA VAL A 42 -7.49 2.18 -4.35
C VAL A 42 -8.85 2.88 -4.35
N LEU A 43 -8.90 4.15 -3.94
CA LEU A 43 -10.14 4.93 -3.96
C LEU A 43 -10.67 5.08 -5.40
N GLY A 44 -9.80 5.37 -6.37
CA GLY A 44 -10.16 5.44 -7.78
C GLY A 44 -10.67 4.11 -8.32
N HIS A 45 -10.03 3.00 -7.96
CA HIS A 45 -10.45 1.66 -8.35
C HIS A 45 -11.83 1.30 -7.78
N VAL A 46 -12.07 1.56 -6.49
CA VAL A 46 -13.36 1.31 -5.84
C VAL A 46 -14.45 2.22 -6.42
N ALA A 47 -14.14 3.50 -6.67
CA ALA A 47 -15.06 4.42 -7.33
C ALA A 47 -15.43 3.96 -8.74
N ALA A 48 -14.45 3.47 -9.51
CA ALA A 48 -14.70 2.87 -10.83
C ALA A 48 -15.60 1.64 -10.71
N ALA A 49 -15.34 0.74 -9.77
CA ALA A 49 -16.19 -0.43 -9.52
C ALA A 49 -17.64 -0.03 -9.22
N PHE A 50 -17.85 1.00 -8.39
CA PHE A 50 -19.19 1.53 -8.12
C PHE A 50 -19.82 2.19 -9.34
N LYS A 51 -19.06 2.95 -10.15
CA LYS A 51 -19.56 3.49 -11.42
C LYS A 51 -20.05 2.37 -12.34
N HIS A 52 -19.24 1.33 -12.52
CA HIS A 52 -19.59 0.19 -13.36
C HIS A 52 -20.86 -0.52 -12.85
N GLN A 53 -20.96 -0.74 -11.53
CA GLN A 53 -22.09 -1.44 -10.92
C GLN A 53 -23.41 -0.64 -10.99
N PHE A 54 -23.38 0.67 -10.69
CA PHE A 54 -24.60 1.45 -10.51
C PHE A 54 -24.99 2.29 -11.75
N ILE A 55 -24.01 2.80 -12.48
CA ILE A 55 -24.22 3.69 -13.62
C ILE A 55 -24.16 2.90 -14.92
N ASP A 56 -23.02 2.25 -15.19
CA ASP A 56 -22.82 1.58 -16.49
C ASP A 56 -23.64 0.28 -16.60
N ARG A 57 -23.90 -0.39 -15.46
CA ARG A 57 -24.65 -1.67 -15.36
C ARG A 57 -24.13 -2.72 -16.35
N ASP A 58 -22.82 -2.75 -16.54
CA ASP A 58 -22.16 -3.57 -17.55
C ASP A 58 -21.86 -5.01 -17.10
N HIS A 59 -22.35 -5.40 -15.92
CA HIS A 59 -22.13 -6.71 -15.30
C HIS A 59 -20.64 -7.07 -15.13
N LEU A 60 -19.72 -6.10 -15.19
CA LEU A 60 -18.28 -6.35 -15.06
C LEU A 60 -17.92 -6.97 -13.70
N MET A 61 -18.65 -6.60 -12.66
CA MET A 61 -18.48 -7.14 -11.30
C MET A 61 -18.75 -8.65 -11.23
N ASP A 62 -19.55 -9.21 -12.13
CA ASP A 62 -19.85 -10.66 -12.16
C ASP A 62 -18.62 -11.50 -12.52
N ARG A 63 -17.55 -10.89 -13.07
CA ARG A 63 -16.26 -11.55 -13.34
C ARG A 63 -15.33 -11.62 -12.12
N MET A 64 -15.66 -10.91 -11.04
CA MET A 64 -14.87 -10.87 -9.80
C MET A 64 -15.59 -11.52 -8.61
N ARG A 65 -16.84 -11.96 -8.80
CA ARG A 65 -17.57 -12.74 -7.80
C ARG A 65 -17.14 -14.22 -7.90
N PRO A 66 -17.06 -14.95 -6.78
CA PRO A 66 -16.76 -16.38 -6.78
C PRO A 66 -17.83 -17.20 -7.52
#